data_AF-A0A4P8GZK3-F1
#
_entry.id   AF-A0A4P8GZK3-F1
#
_cell.length_a   1.000
_cell.length_b   1.000
_cell.length_c   1.000
_cell.angle_alpha   90.00
_cell.angle_beta   90.00
_cell.angle_gamma   90.00
#
_symmetry.space_group_name_H-M   'P 1'
#
loop_
_entity.id
_entity.type
_entity.pdbx_description
1 polymer ?
#
loop_
_entity_poly.entity_id
_entity_poly.type
_entity_poly.pdbx_seq_one_letter_code
_entity_poly.pdbx_strand_id
1 'polypeptide(L)'
;MCARLGIPRASYYRWLDHEESPTAARHRELTGLVKAMFDSSDGIFGHRMVHTKLAATGVEISVGTVAAIMADNGWAAKRMRAFKRTTIPSDPDKVFADLIGRNFTSDTPGTKLVGDITYLRTGEGWLYLATVIDLCTRMVVGWAMADHMRASLVTGALAMARDRGHLAPNAIFHSDRGTQYTSREMGAWCTGNAVRQSMGPPGCAGTMPSPSRRSHP
;
A
#
# COMPACT_ATOMS: atom_id res chain seq x y z
N MET A 1 -15.19 29.44 48.02
CA MET A 1 -14.56 28.91 46.80
C MET A 1 -15.08 29.60 45.53
N CYS A 2 -16.31 29.33 45.05
CA CYS A 2 -16.84 29.86 43.77
C CYS A 2 -16.77 31.40 43.64
N ALA A 3 -17.11 32.14 44.70
CA ALA A 3 -17.03 33.60 44.71
C ALA A 3 -15.59 34.16 44.60
N ARG A 4 -14.58 33.43 45.11
CA ARG A 4 -13.16 33.83 44.97
C ARG A 4 -12.59 33.53 43.58
N LEU A 5 -13.23 32.63 42.83
CA LEU A 5 -12.82 32.24 41.47
C LEU A 5 -13.64 32.94 40.38
N GLY A 6 -14.63 33.77 40.75
CA GLY A 6 -15.50 34.45 39.79
C GLY A 6 -16.47 33.52 39.03
N ILE A 7 -16.70 32.30 39.52
CA ILE A 7 -17.55 31.30 38.83
C ILE A 7 -18.95 31.30 39.46
N PRO A 8 -20.03 31.39 38.66
CA PRO A 8 -21.39 31.21 39.17
C PRO A 8 -21.57 29.86 39.86
N ARG A 9 -22.20 29.84 41.04
CA ARG A 9 -22.43 28.59 41.81
C ARG A 9 -23.19 27.53 41.01
N ALA A 10 -24.15 27.94 40.16
CA ALA A 10 -24.89 27.04 39.29
C ALA A 10 -23.99 26.33 38.27
N SER A 11 -23.00 27.03 37.71
CA SER A 11 -22.02 26.42 36.79
C SER A 11 -21.11 25.42 37.50
N TYR A 12 -20.75 25.68 38.76
CA TYR A 12 -19.95 24.77 39.58
C TYR A 12 -20.71 23.47 39.88
N TYR A 13 -21.96 23.55 40.33
CA TYR A 13 -22.77 22.35 40.58
C TYR A 13 -23.16 21.62 39.30
N ARG A 14 -23.42 22.33 38.19
CA ARG A 14 -23.63 21.70 36.88
C ARG A 14 -22.40 20.93 36.38
N TRP A 15 -21.19 21.40 36.69
CA TRP A 15 -19.96 20.68 36.41
C TRP A 15 -19.76 19.49 37.37
N LEU A 16 -20.10 19.68 38.65
CA LEU A 16 -20.00 18.64 39.69
C LEU A 16 -20.94 17.47 39.42
N ASP A 17 -22.17 17.77 38.99
CA ASP A 17 -23.23 16.80 38.67
C ASP A 17 -23.28 16.47 37.17
N HIS A 18 -22.23 16.81 36.41
CA HIS A 18 -22.18 16.53 34.98
C HIS A 18 -22.07 15.03 34.74
N GLU A 19 -23.17 14.41 34.31
CA GLU A 19 -23.16 13.10 33.68
C GLU A 19 -22.61 13.20 32.26
N GLU A 20 -21.91 12.16 31.83
CA GLU A 20 -21.31 12.12 30.52
C GLU A 20 -22.37 12.18 29.41
N SER A 21 -22.28 13.19 28.54
CA SER A 21 -23.22 13.32 27.43
C SER A 21 -23.23 12.07 26.54
N PRO A 22 -24.36 11.72 25.90
CA PRO A 22 -24.43 10.61 24.95
C PRO A 22 -23.36 10.69 23.84
N THR A 23 -23.04 11.91 23.40
CA THR A 23 -21.98 12.16 22.41
C THR A 23 -20.59 11.79 22.95
N ALA A 24 -20.28 12.17 24.18
CA ALA A 24 -19.00 11.83 24.83
C ALA A 24 -18.90 10.30 25.06
N ALA A 25 -20.02 9.67 25.45
CA ALA A 25 -20.07 8.22 25.60
C ALA A 25 -19.84 7.47 24.28
N ARG A 26 -20.49 7.91 23.20
CA ARG A 26 -20.27 7.37 21.87
C ARG A 26 -18.83 7.59 21.39
N HIS A 27 -18.26 8.77 21.64
CA HIS A 27 -16.88 9.05 21.26
C HIS A 27 -15.87 8.14 21.96
N ARG A 28 -16.08 7.89 23.26
CA ARG A 28 -15.26 6.97 24.06
C ARG A 28 -15.39 5.52 23.58
N GLU A 29 -16.59 5.07 23.22
CA GLU A 29 -16.80 3.75 22.62
C GLU A 29 -16.03 3.61 21.29
N LEU A 30 -16.19 4.59 20.38
CA LEU A 30 -15.48 4.60 19.09
C LEU A 30 -13.97 4.65 19.29
N THR A 31 -13.48 5.39 20.29
CA THR A 31 -12.05 5.45 20.63
C THR A 31 -11.53 4.07 21.03
N GLY A 32 -12.29 3.30 21.80
CA GLY A 32 -11.94 1.92 22.16
C GLY A 32 -11.86 0.99 20.94
N LEU A 33 -12.83 1.07 20.02
CA LEU A 33 -12.83 0.28 18.78
C LEU A 33 -11.66 0.63 17.86
N VAL A 34 -11.39 1.93 17.69
CA VAL A 34 -10.24 2.43 16.92
C VAL A 34 -8.93 1.93 17.52
N LYS A 35 -8.79 1.99 18.85
CA LYS A 35 -7.60 1.50 19.55
C LYS A 35 -7.40 0.01 19.36
N ALA A 36 -8.44 -0.80 19.59
CA ALA A 36 -8.36 -2.25 19.42
C ALA A 36 -7.93 -2.63 18.00
N MET A 37 -8.48 -1.95 16.98
CA MET A 37 -8.10 -2.17 15.59
C MET A 37 -6.67 -1.74 15.30
N PHE A 38 -6.23 -0.59 15.81
CA PHE A 38 -4.86 -0.10 15.64
C PHE A 38 -3.83 -1.04 16.29
N ASP A 39 -4.08 -1.45 17.53
CA ASP A 39 -3.21 -2.34 18.29
C ASP A 39 -3.17 -3.75 17.67
N SER A 40 -4.30 -4.26 17.15
CA SER A 40 -4.33 -5.55 16.43
C SER A 40 -3.44 -5.59 15.19
N SER A 41 -3.05 -4.43 14.66
CA SER A 41 -2.16 -4.28 13.53
C SER A 41 -0.71 -4.00 13.92
N ASP A 42 -0.37 -4.10 15.21
CA ASP A 42 0.91 -3.65 15.78
C ASP A 42 1.24 -2.19 15.42
N GLY A 43 0.22 -1.36 15.25
CA GLY A 43 0.33 0.03 14.82
C GLY A 43 0.74 0.22 13.35
N ILE A 44 0.56 -0.79 12.50
CA ILE A 44 0.84 -0.69 11.04
C ILE A 44 -0.27 0.11 10.34
N PHE A 45 -1.53 -0.03 10.75
CA PHE A 45 -2.64 0.60 10.05
C PHE A 45 -2.75 2.10 10.34
N GLY A 46 -2.84 2.89 9.27
CA GLY A 46 -3.29 4.29 9.36
C GLY A 46 -4.81 4.40 9.38
N HIS A 47 -5.31 5.62 9.63
CA HIS A 47 -6.75 5.90 9.79
C HIS A 47 -7.66 5.36 8.68
N ARG A 48 -7.19 5.36 7.42
CA ARG A 48 -7.96 4.79 6.30
C ARG A 48 -8.14 3.27 6.42
N MET A 49 -7.08 2.56 6.80
CA MET A 49 -7.12 1.11 6.95
C MET A 49 -7.93 0.71 8.18
N VAL A 50 -7.76 1.44 9.29
CA VAL A 50 -8.58 1.27 10.50
C VAL A 50 -10.06 1.46 10.18
N HIS A 51 -10.43 2.55 9.49
CA HIS A 51 -11.80 2.77 9.02
C HIS A 51 -12.32 1.60 8.16
N THR A 52 -11.55 1.17 7.15
CA THR A 52 -11.98 0.08 6.27
C THR A 52 -12.23 -1.22 7.03
N LYS A 53 -11.39 -1.54 8.02
CA LYS A 53 -11.56 -2.74 8.85
C LYS A 53 -12.75 -2.62 9.81
N LEU A 54 -12.96 -1.45 10.42
CA LEU A 54 -14.12 -1.19 11.28
C LEU A 54 -15.44 -1.23 10.48
N ALA A 55 -15.45 -0.68 9.27
CA ALA A 55 -16.62 -0.75 8.38
C ALA A 55 -16.93 -2.19 7.99
N ALA A 56 -15.90 -3.03 7.76
CA ALA A 56 -16.09 -4.46 7.48
C ALA A 56 -16.66 -5.24 8.66
N THR A 57 -16.48 -4.75 9.90
CA THR A 57 -17.09 -5.31 11.11
C THR A 57 -18.46 -4.68 11.44
N GLY A 58 -19.02 -3.86 10.55
CA GLY A 58 -20.33 -3.23 10.72
C GLY A 58 -20.34 -1.95 11.57
N VAL A 59 -19.18 -1.36 11.87
CA VAL A 59 -19.09 -0.11 12.64
C VAL A 59 -19.26 1.08 11.69
N GLU A 60 -20.35 1.83 11.86
CA GLU A 60 -20.57 3.08 11.14
C GLU A 60 -19.77 4.23 11.77
N ILE A 61 -18.64 4.57 11.15
CA ILE A 61 -17.79 5.69 11.54
C ILE A 61 -17.22 6.37 10.30
N SER A 62 -17.12 7.70 10.30
CA SER A 62 -16.51 8.42 9.18
C SER A 62 -14.97 8.30 9.22
N VAL A 63 -14.33 8.35 8.04
CA VAL A 63 -12.86 8.39 7.93
C VAL A 63 -12.27 9.58 8.71
N GLY A 64 -12.97 10.73 8.71
CA GLY A 64 -12.54 11.93 9.43
C GLY A 64 -12.58 11.75 10.95
N THR A 65 -13.60 11.07 11.47
CA THR A 65 -13.71 10.75 12.90
C THR A 65 -12.59 9.80 13.34
N VAL A 66 -12.29 8.76 12.56
CA VAL A 66 -11.15 7.88 12.85
C VAL A 66 -9.84 8.66 12.85
N ALA A 67 -9.66 9.57 11.88
CA ALA A 67 -8.46 10.40 11.79
C ALA A 67 -8.30 11.33 13.00
N ALA A 68 -9.38 11.98 13.45
CA ALA A 68 -9.38 12.82 14.65
C ALA A 68 -9.04 12.02 15.91
N ILE A 69 -9.71 10.88 16.14
CA ILE A 69 -9.44 10.00 17.28
C ILE A 69 -7.96 9.57 17.30
N MET A 70 -7.42 9.13 16.15
CA MET A 70 -6.02 8.72 16.08
C MET A 70 -5.06 9.90 16.32
N ALA A 71 -5.38 11.10 15.82
CA ALA A 71 -4.57 12.30 16.03
C ALA A 71 -4.56 12.73 17.50
N ASP A 72 -5.73 12.79 18.14
CA ASP A 72 -5.89 13.19 19.55
C ASP A 72 -5.15 12.26 20.52
N ASN A 73 -4.99 10.99 20.14
CA ASN A 73 -4.29 9.98 20.93
C ASN A 73 -2.83 9.72 20.49
N GLY A 74 -2.33 10.43 19.47
CA GLY A 74 -0.97 10.22 18.97
C GLY A 74 -0.73 8.86 18.30
N TRP A 75 -1.79 8.17 17.86
CA TRP A 75 -1.69 6.87 17.19
C TRP A 75 -1.35 7.07 15.71
N ALA A 76 -0.06 7.19 15.43
CA ALA A 76 0.47 7.25 14.08
C ALA A 76 0.89 5.86 13.58
N ALA A 77 0.53 5.54 12.34
CA ALA A 77 1.00 4.33 11.69
C ALA A 77 2.54 4.27 11.69
N LYS A 78 3.11 3.15 12.11
CA LYS A 78 4.54 2.88 12.06
C LYS A 78 5.00 2.94 10.60
N ARG A 79 5.92 3.86 10.30
CA ARG A 79 6.59 3.92 9.00
C ARG A 79 7.80 2.99 9.04
N MET A 80 7.82 1.94 8.23
CA MET A 80 9.04 1.16 8.01
C MET A 80 10.08 2.06 7.34
N ARG A 81 11.13 2.41 8.07
CA ARG A 81 12.27 3.13 7.51
C ARG A 81 13.25 2.11 6.94
N ALA A 82 12.96 1.58 5.75
CA ALA A 82 13.91 0.77 5.00
C ALA A 82 14.64 1.68 3.99
N PHE A 83 15.88 2.07 4.29
CA PHE A 83 16.71 2.80 3.32
C PHE A 83 17.78 1.86 2.77
N LYS A 84 17.55 1.41 1.53
CA LYS A 84 18.55 0.79 0.67
C LYS A 84 18.46 1.48 -0.68
N ARG A 85 19.59 1.85 -1.28
CA ARG A 85 19.61 2.46 -2.62
C ARG A 85 19.02 1.45 -3.60
N THR A 86 17.87 1.80 -4.16
CA THR A 86 16.98 0.84 -4.85
C THR A 86 17.34 0.62 -6.32
N THR A 87 17.96 1.62 -6.94
CA THR A 87 18.15 1.64 -8.39
C THR A 87 19.58 2.02 -8.68
N ILE A 88 20.37 1.03 -9.13
CA ILE A 88 21.58 1.31 -9.90
C ILE A 88 21.06 1.61 -11.32
N PRO A 89 21.28 2.81 -11.86
CA PRO A 89 20.82 3.13 -13.21
C PRO A 89 21.39 2.12 -14.22
N SER A 90 20.53 1.59 -15.08
CA SER A 90 20.97 0.86 -16.26
C SER A 90 21.70 1.77 -17.24
N ASP A 91 22.50 1.16 -18.11
CA ASP A 91 22.96 1.72 -19.37
C ASP A 91 21.81 2.50 -20.07
N PRO A 92 21.99 3.80 -20.38
CA PRO A 92 21.00 4.63 -21.04
C PRO A 92 20.52 4.07 -22.39
N ASP A 93 21.32 3.23 -23.04
CA ASP A 93 21.01 2.65 -24.35
C ASP A 93 20.04 1.45 -24.25
N LYS A 94 19.72 1.00 -23.04
CA LYS A 94 18.78 -0.12 -22.77
C LYS A 94 17.46 0.37 -22.19
N VAL A 95 16.88 1.41 -22.78
CA VAL A 95 15.59 1.96 -22.36
C VAL A 95 14.47 1.43 -23.27
N PHE A 96 13.55 0.64 -22.70
CA PHE A 96 12.31 0.24 -23.36
C PHE A 96 11.30 1.39 -23.39
N ALA A 97 10.47 1.44 -24.44
CA ALA A 97 9.40 2.42 -24.55
C ALA A 97 8.36 2.29 -23.42
N ASP A 98 7.79 3.42 -23.00
CA ASP A 98 6.65 3.41 -22.09
C ASP A 98 5.37 3.04 -22.86
N LEU A 99 4.96 1.77 -22.74
CA LEU A 99 3.77 1.19 -23.35
C LEU A 99 2.53 1.33 -22.45
N ILE A 100 2.71 1.74 -21.19
CA ILE A 100 1.61 1.97 -20.24
C ILE A 100 1.15 3.43 -20.30
N GLY A 101 2.06 4.37 -20.56
CA GLY A 101 1.72 5.79 -20.71
C GLY A 101 1.02 6.37 -19.49
N ARG A 102 1.43 5.93 -18.28
CA ARG A 102 0.78 6.22 -16.97
C ARG A 102 -0.67 5.74 -16.82
N ASN A 103 -1.19 4.93 -17.75
CA ASN A 103 -2.50 4.31 -17.61
C ASN A 103 -2.41 2.94 -16.90
N PHE A 104 -2.45 2.97 -15.56
CA PHE A 104 -2.38 1.77 -14.70
C PHE A 104 -3.72 1.02 -14.58
N THR A 105 -4.47 0.91 -15.68
CA THR A 105 -5.68 0.10 -15.78
C THR A 105 -5.59 -0.85 -16.96
N SER A 106 -6.28 -1.98 -16.83
CA SER A 106 -6.44 -2.96 -17.90
C SER A 106 -7.86 -3.55 -17.86
N ASP A 107 -8.44 -3.78 -19.03
CA ASP A 107 -9.78 -4.34 -19.17
C ASP A 107 -9.78 -5.87 -19.08
N THR A 108 -8.62 -6.49 -19.36
CA THR A 108 -8.47 -7.96 -19.39
C THR A 108 -7.35 -8.41 -18.46
N PRO A 109 -7.59 -9.37 -17.56
CA PRO A 109 -6.53 -9.98 -16.74
C PRO A 109 -5.37 -10.52 -17.57
N GLY A 110 -4.17 -10.48 -17.01
CA GLY A 110 -2.94 -11.03 -17.59
C GLY A 110 -2.36 -10.25 -18.77
N THR A 111 -3.00 -9.17 -19.23
CA THR A 111 -2.53 -8.40 -20.41
C THR A 111 -1.60 -7.24 -20.07
N LYS A 112 -1.75 -6.63 -18.89
CA LYS A 112 -0.84 -5.60 -18.38
C LYS A 112 -0.45 -5.92 -16.94
N LEU A 113 0.84 -6.13 -16.75
CA LEU A 113 1.43 -6.50 -15.48
C LEU A 113 2.45 -5.42 -15.09
N VAL A 114 2.57 -5.14 -13.79
CA VAL A 114 3.59 -4.25 -13.23
C VAL A 114 4.48 -5.02 -12.28
N GLY A 115 5.78 -4.78 -12.36
CA GLY A 115 6.79 -5.35 -11.47
C GLY A 115 7.39 -4.31 -10.52
N ASP A 116 7.62 -4.74 -9.27
CA ASP A 116 8.40 -3.98 -8.30
C ASP A 116 9.31 -4.90 -7.47
N ILE A 117 10.46 -4.38 -7.04
CA ILE A 117 11.35 -5.02 -6.07
C ILE A 117 11.34 -4.20 -4.78
N THR A 118 10.86 -4.83 -3.72
CA THR A 118 10.85 -4.27 -2.37
C THR A 118 11.85 -4.99 -1.45
N TYR A 119 12.37 -4.28 -0.45
CA TYR A 119 13.37 -4.77 0.50
C TYR A 119 12.74 -4.99 1.86
N LEU A 120 12.90 -6.19 2.40
CA LEU A 120 12.41 -6.60 3.70
C LEU A 120 13.59 -6.72 4.66
N ARG A 121 13.54 -5.99 5.77
CA ARG A 121 14.52 -6.12 6.85
C ARG A 121 14.12 -7.30 7.72
N THR A 122 15.02 -8.27 7.87
CA THR A 122 14.84 -9.45 8.73
C THR A 122 15.86 -9.43 9.87
N GLY A 123 15.75 -10.36 10.82
CA GLY A 123 16.74 -10.55 11.88
C GLY A 123 18.10 -11.04 11.37
N GLU A 124 18.13 -11.65 10.18
CA GLU A 124 19.32 -12.27 9.58
C GLU A 124 19.94 -11.42 8.46
N GLY A 125 19.31 -10.29 8.10
CA GLY A 125 19.77 -9.41 7.05
C GLY A 125 18.65 -8.90 6.15
N TRP A 126 19.02 -8.51 4.92
CA TRP A 126 18.07 -8.00 3.92
C TRP A 126 17.57 -9.12 3.03
N LEU A 127 16.25 -9.24 2.92
CA LEU A 127 15.58 -10.07 1.94
C LEU A 127 14.99 -9.18 0.84
N TYR A 128 15.07 -9.60 -0.41
CA TYR A 128 14.54 -8.89 -1.57
C TYR A 128 13.32 -9.64 -2.08
N LEU A 129 12.20 -8.95 -2.22
CA LEU A 129 10.94 -9.48 -2.70
C LEU A 129 10.62 -8.83 -4.05
N ALA A 130 10.57 -9.62 -5.13
CA ALA A 130 9.98 -9.19 -6.38
C ALA A 130 8.49 -9.57 -6.41
N THR A 131 7.66 -8.67 -6.92
CA THR A 131 6.23 -8.91 -7.12
C THR A 131 5.81 -8.60 -8.55
N VAL A 132 4.80 -9.31 -9.04
CA VAL A 132 4.13 -9.08 -10.31
C VAL A 132 2.65 -8.85 -10.01
N ILE A 133 2.17 -7.64 -10.31
CA ILE A 133 0.79 -7.22 -10.05
C ILE A 133 0.05 -7.12 -11.38
N ASP A 134 -1.13 -7.72 -11.45
CA ASP A 134 -2.05 -7.58 -12.58
C ASP A 134 -2.83 -6.26 -12.48
N LEU A 135 -2.80 -5.43 -13.53
CA LEU A 135 -3.46 -4.13 -13.52
C LEU A 135 -4.98 -4.17 -13.66
N CYS A 136 -5.55 -5.26 -14.15
CA CYS A 136 -6.98 -5.51 -14.21
C CYS A 136 -7.50 -5.92 -12.82
N THR A 137 -6.93 -6.98 -12.24
CA THR A 137 -7.43 -7.58 -10.99
C THR A 137 -6.85 -6.94 -9.74
N ARG A 138 -5.73 -6.23 -9.86
CA ARG A 138 -4.92 -5.69 -8.74
C ARG A 138 -4.35 -6.75 -7.82
N MET A 139 -4.38 -8.02 -8.22
CA MET A 139 -3.81 -9.13 -7.47
C MET A 139 -2.29 -9.23 -7.70
N VAL A 140 -1.57 -9.65 -6.66
CA VAL A 140 -0.20 -10.16 -6.82
C VAL A 140 -0.30 -11.56 -7.44
N VAL A 141 0.03 -11.66 -8.72
CA VAL A 141 -0.12 -12.90 -9.50
C VAL A 141 1.17 -13.74 -9.52
N GLY A 142 2.31 -13.12 -9.22
CA GLY A 142 3.60 -13.80 -9.09
C GLY A 142 4.50 -13.06 -8.10
N TRP A 143 5.39 -13.80 -7.45
CA TRP A 143 6.37 -13.23 -6.53
C TRP A 143 7.58 -14.15 -6.39
N ALA A 144 8.71 -13.60 -5.94
CA ALA A 144 9.90 -14.37 -5.60
C ALA A 144 10.70 -13.64 -4.53
N MET A 145 11.43 -14.40 -3.70
CA MET A 145 12.29 -13.85 -2.65
C MET A 145 13.72 -14.38 -2.79
N ALA A 146 14.71 -13.53 -2.52
CA ALA A 146 16.11 -13.93 -2.46
C ALA A 146 16.90 -13.01 -1.52
N ASP A 147 18.10 -13.43 -1.13
CA ASP A 147 19.10 -12.62 -0.43
C ASP A 147 19.91 -11.71 -1.39
N HIS A 148 19.55 -11.70 -2.68
CA HIS A 148 20.26 -10.98 -3.74
C HIS A 148 19.31 -10.25 -4.70
N MET A 149 19.80 -9.18 -5.32
CA MET A 149 19.06 -8.36 -6.29
C MET A 149 19.49 -8.66 -7.73
N ARG A 150 19.28 -9.90 -8.19
CA ARG A 150 19.63 -10.37 -9.53
C ARG A 150 18.40 -10.44 -10.43
N ALA A 151 18.60 -10.48 -11.75
CA ALA A 151 17.51 -10.62 -12.70
C ALA A 151 16.70 -11.92 -12.50
N SER A 152 17.35 -12.99 -12.04
CA SER A 152 16.71 -14.25 -11.62
C SER A 152 15.58 -14.08 -10.60
N LEU A 153 15.63 -13.05 -9.75
CA LEU A 153 14.56 -12.73 -8.82
C LEU A 153 13.29 -12.29 -9.56
N VAL A 154 13.44 -11.43 -10.57
CA VAL A 154 12.31 -10.91 -11.38
C VAL A 154 11.76 -11.99 -12.29
N THR A 155 12.63 -12.70 -13.00
CA THR A 155 12.23 -13.79 -13.91
C THR A 155 11.56 -14.94 -13.15
N GLY A 156 11.96 -15.21 -11.90
CA GLY A 156 11.27 -16.16 -11.02
C GLY A 156 9.84 -15.75 -10.68
N ALA A 157 9.62 -14.47 -10.35
CA ALA A 157 8.28 -13.95 -10.07
C ALA A 157 7.37 -13.99 -11.32
N LEU A 158 7.94 -13.68 -12.49
CA LEU A 158 7.24 -13.75 -13.77
C LEU A 158 6.94 -15.19 -14.22
N ALA A 159 7.88 -16.11 -14.00
CA ALA A 159 7.65 -17.54 -14.23
C ALA A 159 6.49 -18.05 -13.37
N MET A 160 6.44 -17.67 -12.08
CA MET A 160 5.31 -18.02 -11.21
C MET A 160 3.97 -17.48 -11.75
N ALA A 161 3.93 -16.22 -12.22
CA ALA A 161 2.72 -15.64 -12.79
C ALA A 161 2.27 -16.40 -14.05
N ARG A 162 3.22 -16.72 -14.95
CA ARG A 162 2.96 -17.52 -16.15
C ARG A 162 2.42 -18.90 -15.82
N ASP A 163 3.09 -19.62 -14.92
CA ASP A 163 2.77 -21.01 -14.60
C ASP A 163 1.41 -21.14 -13.90
N ARG A 164 0.93 -20.05 -13.29
CA ARG A 164 -0.42 -19.92 -12.74
C ARG A 164 -1.47 -19.44 -13.75
N GLY A 165 -1.11 -19.22 -15.01
CA GLY A 165 -2.03 -18.79 -16.06
C GLY A 165 -2.35 -17.28 -16.05
N HIS A 166 -1.55 -16.46 -15.36
CA HIS A 166 -1.75 -15.01 -15.28
C HIS A 166 -0.95 -14.21 -16.32
N LEU A 167 -0.43 -14.88 -17.36
CA LEU A 167 0.32 -14.24 -18.42
C LEU A 167 -0.34 -14.51 -19.77
N ALA A 168 -1.02 -13.49 -20.30
CA ALA A 168 -1.62 -13.58 -21.63
C ALA A 168 -0.55 -13.46 -22.73
N PRO A 169 -0.79 -14.00 -23.94
CA PRO A 169 0.09 -13.77 -25.08
C PRO A 169 0.27 -12.27 -25.35
N ASN A 170 1.50 -11.84 -25.63
CA ASN A 170 1.87 -10.43 -25.88
C ASN A 170 1.58 -9.48 -24.71
N ALA A 171 1.49 -10.00 -23.48
CA ALA A 171 1.31 -9.19 -22.29
C ALA A 171 2.41 -8.12 -22.17
N ILE A 172 2.01 -6.95 -21.66
CA ILE A 172 2.93 -5.87 -21.33
C ILE A 172 3.38 -6.07 -19.89
N PHE A 173 4.69 -6.15 -19.67
CA PHE A 173 5.28 -6.08 -18.34
C PHE A 173 5.99 -4.74 -18.17
N HIS A 174 5.51 -3.94 -17.24
CA HIS A 174 6.06 -2.62 -16.95
C HIS A 174 6.81 -2.62 -15.62
N SER A 175 8.02 -2.07 -15.64
CA SER A 175 8.88 -1.98 -14.46
C SER A 175 9.55 -0.61 -14.35
N ASP A 176 10.20 -0.35 -13.23
CA ASP A 176 11.16 0.74 -13.12
C ASP A 176 12.43 0.46 -13.96
N ARG A 177 13.37 1.40 -13.94
CA ARG A 177 14.64 1.35 -14.71
C ARG A 177 15.80 0.68 -13.93
N GLY A 178 15.52 -0.24 -13.03
CA GLY A 178 16.55 -1.03 -12.35
C GLY A 178 17.37 -1.90 -13.32
N THR A 179 18.66 -2.10 -13.05
CA THR A 179 19.56 -2.96 -13.85
C THR A 179 19.08 -4.40 -14.01
N GLN A 180 18.23 -4.88 -13.11
CA GLN A 180 17.60 -6.19 -13.16
C GLN A 180 16.66 -6.29 -14.38
N TYR A 181 15.91 -5.24 -14.66
CA TYR A 181 14.89 -5.18 -15.70
C TYR A 181 15.47 -4.98 -17.11
N THR A 182 16.68 -4.42 -17.20
CA THR A 182 17.41 -4.22 -18.46
C THR A 182 18.48 -5.28 -18.71
N SER A 183 18.55 -6.30 -17.87
CA SER A 183 19.51 -7.40 -17.99
C SER A 183 19.24 -8.27 -19.23
N ARG A 184 20.29 -8.94 -19.73
CA ARG A 184 20.16 -9.90 -20.84
C ARG A 184 19.26 -11.08 -20.46
N GLU A 185 19.36 -11.55 -19.22
CA GLU A 185 18.52 -12.62 -18.69
C GLU A 185 17.04 -12.26 -18.77
N MET A 186 16.67 -11.06 -18.32
CA MET A 186 15.31 -10.55 -18.40
C MET A 186 14.82 -10.42 -19.85
N GLY A 187 15.62 -9.83 -20.74
CA GLY A 187 15.28 -9.70 -22.15
C GLY A 187 15.08 -11.04 -22.86
N ALA A 188 15.93 -12.02 -22.56
CA ALA A 188 15.81 -13.38 -23.08
C ALA A 188 14.54 -14.08 -22.57
N TRP A 189 14.22 -13.92 -21.27
CA TRP A 189 13.00 -14.45 -20.70
C TRP A 189 11.76 -13.84 -21.34
N CYS A 190 11.70 -12.52 -21.50
CA CYS A 190 10.58 -11.85 -22.15
C CYS A 190 10.40 -12.27 -23.60
N THR A 191 11.49 -12.35 -24.36
CA THR A 191 11.45 -12.81 -25.76
C THR A 191 10.93 -14.25 -25.85
N GLY A 192 11.43 -15.15 -25.00
CA GLY A 192 11.02 -16.56 -24.98
C GLY A 192 9.59 -16.81 -24.53
N ASN A 193 8.95 -15.85 -23.85
CA ASN A 193 7.57 -15.95 -23.36
C ASN A 193 6.61 -14.96 -24.04
N ALA A 194 7.01 -14.34 -25.16
CA ALA A 194 6.24 -13.33 -25.89
C ALA A 194 5.70 -12.20 -24.98
N VAL A 195 6.55 -11.67 -24.09
CA VAL A 195 6.24 -10.55 -23.20
C VAL A 195 6.88 -9.27 -23.73
N ARG A 196 6.11 -8.19 -23.77
CA ARG A 196 6.58 -6.87 -24.19
C ARG A 196 7.03 -6.06 -22.98
N GLN A 197 8.33 -5.78 -22.90
CA GLN A 197 8.86 -4.96 -21.83
C GLN A 197 8.49 -3.49 -22.02
N SER A 198 8.18 -2.83 -20.90
CA SER A 198 7.89 -1.42 -20.83
C SER A 198 8.57 -0.79 -19.61
N MET A 199 9.06 0.44 -19.75
CA MET A 199 9.64 1.18 -18.62
C MET A 199 9.21 2.64 -18.62
N GLY A 200 8.86 3.16 -17.45
CA GLY A 200 8.57 4.59 -17.25
C GLY A 200 9.85 5.46 -17.19
N PRO A 201 9.76 6.80 -17.29
CA PRO A 201 10.89 7.69 -17.04
C PRO A 201 11.51 7.52 -15.63
N PRO A 202 12.79 7.87 -15.42
CA PRO A 202 13.40 7.81 -14.08
C PRO A 202 12.60 8.70 -13.11
N GLY A 203 12.30 8.20 -11.91
CA GLY A 203 11.63 8.99 -10.86
C GLY A 203 10.10 8.98 -10.88
N CYS A 204 9.45 8.23 -11.77
CA CYS A 204 8.01 7.98 -11.68
C CYS A 204 7.74 6.57 -11.14
N ALA A 205 7.86 6.42 -9.82
CA ALA A 205 7.30 5.26 -9.14
C ALA A 205 5.78 5.25 -9.38
N GLY A 206 5.27 4.10 -9.83
CA GLY A 206 3.84 3.89 -10.07
C GLY A 206 3.04 4.01 -8.79
N THR A 207 2.69 5.23 -8.40
CA THR A 207 1.65 5.44 -7.40
C THR A 207 0.34 4.99 -8.04
N MET A 208 -0.08 3.76 -7.73
CA MET A 208 -1.41 3.30 -8.09
C MET A 208 -2.44 4.25 -7.47
N PRO A 209 -3.31 4.89 -8.26
CA PRO A 209 -4.40 5.69 -7.69
C PRO A 209 -5.29 4.77 -6.85
N SER A 210 -5.72 5.26 -5.68
CA SER A 210 -6.66 4.55 -4.82
C SER A 210 -7.93 4.22 -5.60
N PRO A 211 -8.55 3.05 -5.39
CA PRO A 211 -9.79 2.70 -6.08
C PRO A 211 -10.84 3.78 -5.79
N SER A 212 -11.24 4.51 -6.82
CA SER A 212 -12.44 5.34 -6.77
C SER A 212 -13.63 4.40 -6.57
N ARG A 213 -14.45 4.70 -5.56
CA ARG A 213 -15.71 3.99 -5.34
C ARG A 213 -16.55 4.10 -6.60
N ARG A 214 -16.78 2.98 -7.30
CA ARG A 214 -17.91 2.88 -8.21
C ARG A 214 -19.16 2.88 -7.33
N SER A 215 -19.88 3.99 -7.34
CA SER A 215 -21.31 3.96 -7.03
C SER A 215 -21.98 3.02 -8.01
N HIS A 216 -22.70 2.02 -7.51
CA HIS A 216 -23.70 1.31 -8.29
C HIS A 216 -25.07 1.89 -7.92
N PRO A 217 -25.97 1.99 -8.91
CA PRO A 217 -27.29 2.61 -8.78
C PRO A 217 -28.21 1.85 -7.81
#